data_AF-A0A5C5VX05-F1
#
_entry.id   AF-A0A5C5VX05-F1
#
_cell.length_a   1.000
_cell.length_b   1.000
_cell.length_c   1.000
_cell.angle_alpha   90.00
_cell.angle_beta   90.00
_cell.angle_gamma   90.00
#
_symmetry.space_group_name_H-M   'P 1'
#
loop_
_entity.id
_entity.type
_entity.pdbx_description
1 polymer ?
#
loop_
_entity_poly.entity_id
_entity_poly.type
_entity_poly.pdbx_seq_one_letter_code
_entity_poly.pdbx_strand_id
1 'polypeptide(L)'
;MSRNHFAPLLGATASIAAALFSVPLAQAGVAETVITGSILEILDDTGGRVGSTVDWWLFTVISPGVVTIDTLSWEIDSEDLLDGDDDFDETFDVNGDAQIAFIDPYIYLFEDNGAMAPGTFIDANDDDFSSTYGDGSIYGYDSYLSIFLAPGDYLLAIGSFLLSEEEAITAYNDESFYPTSSDGLDGFFPVPEGPYRITWSGELSVTGFIPGSNAPRIPEPSALALAAIGMLSAVPRRRIAT
;
A
#
# COMPACT_ATOMS: atom_id res chain seq x y z
N MET A 1 14.09 -22.21 -98.24
CA MET A 1 15.14 -22.14 -97.20
C MET A 1 15.09 -20.76 -96.56
N SER A 2 15.31 -20.71 -95.25
CA SER A 2 15.31 -19.54 -94.35
C SER A 2 14.00 -19.21 -93.64
N ARG A 3 14.09 -19.32 -92.31
CA ARG A 3 13.13 -19.00 -91.24
C ARG A 3 13.20 -17.49 -90.93
N ASN A 4 12.13 -16.93 -90.36
CA ASN A 4 12.07 -15.85 -89.36
C ASN A 4 10.62 -15.80 -88.84
N HIS A 5 10.30 -16.34 -87.65
CA HIS A 5 10.32 -15.70 -86.32
C HIS A 5 9.59 -14.35 -86.25
N PHE A 6 8.44 -14.30 -85.58
CA PHE A 6 8.14 -13.45 -84.41
C PHE A 6 6.86 -13.96 -83.70
N ALA A 7 6.84 -13.82 -82.37
CA ALA A 7 6.04 -14.57 -81.38
C ALA A 7 4.64 -13.99 -81.07
N PRO A 8 3.72 -14.77 -80.46
CA PRO A 8 2.52 -14.23 -79.84
C PRO A 8 2.79 -13.74 -78.41
N LEU A 9 2.17 -12.61 -78.06
CA LEU A 9 2.16 -12.00 -76.73
C LEU A 9 1.31 -12.89 -75.79
N LEU A 10 1.94 -13.50 -74.78
CA LEU A 10 1.25 -14.21 -73.70
C LEU A 10 0.70 -13.16 -72.72
N GLY A 11 -0.62 -13.10 -72.56
CA GLY A 11 -1.27 -12.31 -71.50
C GLY A 11 -1.03 -12.97 -70.14
N ALA A 12 -0.31 -12.28 -69.27
CA ALA A 12 -0.17 -12.66 -67.87
C ALA A 12 -1.42 -12.21 -67.09
N THR A 13 -2.23 -13.17 -66.65
CA THR A 13 -3.24 -12.95 -65.61
C THR A 13 -2.53 -12.83 -64.26
N ALA A 14 -2.53 -11.64 -63.67
CA ALA A 14 -2.07 -11.43 -62.30
C ALA A 14 -3.14 -11.90 -61.32
N SER A 15 -2.88 -13.01 -60.63
CA SER A 15 -3.65 -13.41 -59.44
C SER A 15 -3.28 -12.48 -58.27
N ILE A 16 -4.24 -11.72 -57.76
CA ILE A 16 -4.08 -10.93 -56.55
C ILE A 16 -4.27 -11.88 -55.36
N ALA A 17 -3.17 -12.23 -54.69
CA ALA A 17 -3.20 -12.90 -53.40
C ALA A 17 -3.54 -11.86 -52.32
N ALA A 18 -4.68 -12.02 -51.66
CA ALA A 18 -5.02 -11.22 -50.49
C ALA A 18 -4.15 -11.67 -49.31
N ALA A 19 -3.14 -10.87 -48.97
CA ALA A 19 -2.38 -11.03 -47.74
C ALA A 19 -3.28 -10.64 -46.55
N LEU A 20 -3.66 -11.62 -45.74
CA LEU A 20 -4.27 -11.38 -44.44
C LEU A 20 -3.18 -10.81 -43.53
N PHE A 21 -3.22 -9.50 -43.30
CA PHE A 21 -2.44 -8.85 -42.25
C PHE A 21 -3.08 -9.21 -40.91
N SER A 22 -2.49 -10.17 -40.19
CA SER A 22 -2.72 -10.33 -38.77
C SER A 22 -2.10 -9.13 -38.07
N VAL A 23 -2.92 -8.13 -37.73
CA VAL A 23 -2.52 -7.08 -36.80
C VAL A 23 -2.43 -7.75 -35.43
N PRO A 24 -1.26 -7.77 -34.76
CA PRO A 24 -1.24 -8.17 -33.36
C PRO A 24 -2.13 -7.19 -32.59
N LEU A 25 -3.16 -7.69 -31.90
CA LEU A 25 -3.79 -6.90 -30.84
C LEU A 25 -2.67 -6.62 -29.84
N ALA A 26 -2.21 -5.38 -29.78
CA ALA A 26 -1.51 -4.91 -28.60
C ALA A 26 -2.52 -5.08 -27.46
N GLN A 27 -2.24 -6.00 -26.55
CA GLN A 27 -2.86 -5.98 -25.23
C GLN A 27 -2.55 -4.59 -24.68
N ALA A 28 -3.55 -3.72 -24.55
CA ALA A 28 -3.38 -2.51 -23.77
C ALA A 28 -3.03 -3.01 -22.37
N GLY A 29 -1.78 -2.82 -21.94
CA GLY A 29 -1.42 -3.01 -20.55
C GLY A 29 -2.30 -2.10 -19.73
N VAL A 30 -2.90 -2.63 -18.68
CA VAL A 30 -3.53 -1.79 -17.67
C VAL A 30 -2.43 -0.84 -17.18
N ALA A 31 -2.64 0.47 -17.29
CA ALA A 31 -1.66 1.42 -16.82
C ALA A 31 -1.53 1.29 -15.29
N GLU A 32 -0.31 1.10 -14.80
CA GLU A 32 -0.06 1.15 -13.37
C GLU A 32 -0.34 2.56 -12.85
N THR A 33 -0.97 2.64 -11.69
CA THR A 33 -1.18 3.90 -10.99
C THR A 33 -0.19 3.96 -9.84
N VAL A 34 0.68 4.97 -9.86
CA VAL A 34 1.68 5.20 -8.80
C VAL A 34 1.26 6.41 -7.99
N ILE A 35 1.19 6.25 -6.68
CA ILE A 35 0.86 7.30 -5.71
C ILE A 35 1.92 7.34 -4.61
N THR A 36 2.02 8.47 -3.93
CA THR A 36 2.90 8.64 -2.78
C THR A 36 2.12 9.18 -1.58
N GLY A 37 2.59 8.85 -0.39
CA GLY A 37 2.07 9.33 0.88
C GLY A 37 3.17 9.37 1.94
N SER A 38 2.80 9.74 3.16
CA SER A 38 3.74 9.76 4.28
C SER A 38 3.01 9.45 5.57
N ILE A 39 3.50 8.45 6.28
CA ILE A 39 3.08 8.17 7.65
C ILE A 39 3.76 9.17 8.57
N LEU A 40 2.99 9.77 9.47
CA LEU A 40 3.48 10.80 10.39
C LEU A 40 3.61 10.24 11.79
N GLU A 41 4.64 10.68 12.51
CA GLU A 41 4.72 10.45 13.94
C GLU A 41 3.61 11.19 14.69
N ILE A 42 3.17 10.61 15.81
CA ILE A 42 2.24 11.25 16.74
C ILE A 42 2.96 11.44 18.07
N LEU A 43 2.92 12.69 18.55
CA LEU A 43 3.53 13.11 19.80
C LEU A 43 2.45 13.52 20.82
N ASP A 44 2.73 13.29 22.10
CA ASP A 44 1.99 13.87 23.22
C ASP A 44 2.34 15.35 23.47
N ASP A 45 1.66 15.98 24.42
CA ASP A 45 1.87 17.38 24.79
C ASP A 45 3.29 17.68 25.34
N THR A 46 4.05 16.66 25.69
CA THR A 46 5.44 16.76 26.18
C THR A 46 6.47 16.57 25.08
N GLY A 47 6.03 16.24 23.86
CA GLY A 47 6.90 15.84 22.74
C GLY A 47 7.35 14.37 22.82
N GLY A 48 6.76 13.58 23.70
CA GLY A 48 6.95 12.14 23.76
C GLY A 48 6.19 11.46 22.64
N ARG A 49 6.81 10.47 21.99
CA ARG A 49 6.18 9.67 20.94
C ARG A 49 5.12 8.76 21.54
N VAL A 50 3.95 8.72 20.90
CA VAL A 50 2.81 7.89 21.35
C VAL A 50 2.24 7.00 20.25
N GLY A 51 2.67 7.17 19.00
CA GLY A 51 2.23 6.33 17.89
C GLY A 51 2.56 6.94 16.52
N SER A 52 1.90 6.44 15.49
CA SER A 52 1.95 6.97 14.13
C SER A 52 0.56 7.02 13.49
N THR A 53 0.40 7.85 12.47
CA THR A 53 -0.85 7.90 11.69
C THR A 53 -1.02 6.65 10.85
N VAL A 54 -2.25 6.31 10.49
CA VAL A 54 -2.53 5.34 9.42
C VAL A 54 -3.29 6.05 8.32
N ASP A 55 -2.81 5.94 7.10
CA ASP A 55 -3.41 6.57 5.93
C ASP A 55 -4.45 5.64 5.28
N TRP A 56 -5.52 6.22 4.72
CA TRP A 56 -6.53 5.48 3.96
C TRP A 56 -6.60 5.93 2.51
N TRP A 57 -6.52 4.97 1.60
CA TRP A 57 -6.71 5.14 0.17
C TRP A 57 -8.01 4.48 -0.27
N LEU A 58 -8.91 5.28 -0.82
CA LEU A 58 -10.17 4.79 -1.37
C LEU A 58 -10.00 4.53 -2.86
N PHE A 59 -10.51 3.41 -3.34
CA PHE A 59 -10.46 3.07 -4.75
C PHE A 59 -11.67 2.25 -5.19
N THR A 60 -11.98 2.31 -6.48
CA THR A 60 -13.06 1.55 -7.10
C THR A 60 -12.48 0.59 -8.12
N VAL A 61 -12.77 -0.69 -7.98
CA VAL A 61 -12.49 -1.70 -9.01
C VAL A 61 -13.58 -1.61 -10.08
N ILE A 62 -13.18 -1.39 -11.32
CA ILE A 62 -14.08 -1.11 -12.45
C ILE A 62 -14.58 -2.42 -13.07
N SER A 63 -13.71 -3.43 -13.14
CA SER A 63 -14.03 -4.75 -13.71
C SER A 63 -13.40 -5.86 -12.87
N PRO A 64 -14.02 -7.05 -12.79
CA PRO A 64 -13.49 -8.13 -11.97
C PRO A 64 -12.11 -8.57 -12.50
N GLY A 65 -11.14 -8.72 -11.61
CA GLY A 65 -9.78 -9.05 -12.00
C GLY A 65 -8.83 -9.14 -10.82
N VAL A 66 -7.59 -9.54 -11.10
CA VAL A 66 -6.50 -9.45 -10.12
C VAL A 66 -6.09 -7.98 -9.99
N VAL A 67 -6.09 -7.50 -8.76
CA VAL A 67 -5.52 -6.22 -8.36
C VAL A 67 -4.23 -6.53 -7.62
N THR A 68 -3.16 -5.80 -7.94
CA THR A 68 -1.95 -5.81 -7.14
C THR A 68 -1.75 -4.47 -6.46
N ILE A 69 -1.29 -4.53 -5.23
CA ILE A 69 -0.96 -3.39 -4.39
C ILE A 69 0.45 -3.66 -3.90
N ASP A 70 1.37 -2.81 -4.31
CA ASP A 70 2.80 -2.98 -4.05
C ASP A 70 3.31 -1.71 -3.40
N THR A 71 3.87 -1.83 -2.20
CA THR A 71 4.41 -0.67 -1.47
C THR A 71 5.90 -0.57 -1.67
N LEU A 72 6.42 0.64 -1.62
CA LEU A 72 7.86 0.88 -1.57
C LEU A 72 8.15 1.97 -0.55
N SER A 73 8.81 1.60 0.54
CA SER A 73 9.20 2.52 1.61
C SER A 73 10.53 2.14 2.24
N TRP A 74 10.85 0.86 2.40
CA TRP A 74 12.02 0.44 3.16
C TRP A 74 13.35 0.79 2.45
N GLU A 75 14.20 1.58 3.11
CA GLU A 75 15.41 2.18 2.52
C GLU A 75 16.72 1.62 3.08
N ILE A 76 16.64 0.48 3.78
CA ILE A 76 17.81 -0.21 4.32
C ILE A 76 17.99 -1.54 3.60
N ASP A 77 19.15 -1.76 3.00
CA ASP A 77 19.56 -3.10 2.63
C ASP A 77 20.07 -3.81 3.89
N SER A 78 19.22 -4.64 4.49
CA SER A 78 19.56 -5.47 5.64
C SER A 78 20.13 -6.85 5.23
N GLU A 79 20.42 -7.08 3.94
CA GLU A 79 21.16 -8.26 3.46
C GLU A 79 22.70 -8.04 3.51
N ASP A 80 23.24 -7.49 4.59
CA ASP A 80 24.69 -7.56 4.83
C ASP A 80 25.12 -8.96 5.26
N LEU A 81 25.37 -9.81 4.26
CA LEU A 81 26.09 -11.07 4.44
C LEU A 81 27.36 -11.18 3.59
N LEU A 82 27.73 -10.17 2.78
CA LEU A 82 28.62 -10.40 1.63
C LEU A 82 29.78 -9.42 1.37
N ASP A 83 29.88 -8.23 1.96
CA ASP A 83 31.01 -7.33 1.68
C ASP A 83 32.09 -7.28 2.79
N GLY A 84 31.72 -7.68 4.02
CA GLY A 84 32.65 -7.93 5.12
C GLY A 84 33.33 -6.68 5.66
N ASP A 85 32.69 -5.52 5.56
CA ASP A 85 33.15 -4.28 6.20
C ASP A 85 32.52 -4.00 7.57
N ASP A 86 31.66 -4.91 8.05
CA ASP A 86 30.87 -4.83 9.29
C ASP A 86 29.85 -3.65 9.28
N ASP A 87 29.43 -3.15 8.11
CA ASP A 87 28.36 -2.16 7.93
C ASP A 87 27.05 -2.84 7.50
N PHE A 88 26.16 -3.08 8.47
CA PHE A 88 24.98 -3.93 8.27
C PHE A 88 23.81 -3.24 7.56
N ASP A 89 23.84 -1.92 7.42
CA ASP A 89 22.71 -1.11 6.98
C ASP A 89 23.12 -0.14 5.85
N GLU A 90 23.22 -0.62 4.60
CA GLU A 90 23.36 0.28 3.45
C GLU A 90 22.05 1.05 3.24
N THR A 91 22.12 2.39 3.18
CA THR A 91 20.95 3.24 2.93
C THR A 91 20.82 3.55 1.44
N PHE A 92 19.61 3.39 0.89
CA PHE A 92 19.33 3.76 -0.49
C PHE A 92 17.96 4.44 -0.59
N ASP A 93 17.91 5.63 -1.18
CA ASP A 93 16.64 6.33 -1.49
C ASP A 93 15.89 5.57 -2.60
N VAL A 94 14.96 4.70 -2.22
CA VAL A 94 14.19 3.84 -3.14
C VAL A 94 13.00 4.57 -3.74
N ASN A 95 12.47 5.57 -3.03
CA ASN A 95 11.22 6.23 -3.38
C ASN A 95 11.42 7.55 -4.18
N GLY A 96 12.65 8.05 -4.23
CA GLY A 96 13.09 9.20 -5.03
C GLY A 96 12.80 10.56 -4.41
N ASP A 97 12.60 10.64 -3.10
CA ASP A 97 12.28 11.88 -2.39
C ASP A 97 13.52 12.66 -1.88
N ALA A 98 14.71 12.12 -2.11
CA ALA A 98 16.01 12.66 -1.69
C ALA A 98 16.21 12.72 -0.17
N GLN A 99 15.47 11.92 0.59
CA GLN A 99 15.65 11.70 2.03
C GLN A 99 15.92 10.21 2.27
N ILE A 100 16.60 9.91 3.37
CA ILE A 100 16.60 8.55 3.92
C ILE A 100 15.59 8.56 5.05
N ALA A 101 14.36 8.16 4.77
CA ALA A 101 13.27 8.11 5.72
C ALA A 101 12.27 7.08 5.24
N PHE A 102 11.88 6.17 6.12
CA PHE A 102 11.12 4.99 5.74
C PHE A 102 10.23 4.50 6.86
N ILE A 103 9.31 3.62 6.47
CA ILE A 103 8.57 2.74 7.37
C ILE A 103 8.80 1.30 6.93
N ASP A 104 8.58 0.39 7.87
CA ASP A 104 8.20 -0.99 7.57
C ASP A 104 6.68 -0.98 7.36
N PRO A 105 6.17 -0.95 6.11
CA PRO A 105 4.74 -0.81 5.85
C PRO A 105 3.96 -2.05 6.28
N TYR A 106 2.72 -1.84 6.73
CA TYR A 106 1.73 -2.90 6.89
C TYR A 106 0.41 -2.41 6.28
N ILE A 107 -0.07 -3.12 5.27
CA ILE A 107 -1.32 -2.82 4.57
C ILE A 107 -2.48 -3.74 4.96
N TYR A 108 -3.66 -3.15 5.10
CA TYR A 108 -4.93 -3.84 5.30
C TYR A 108 -5.93 -3.44 4.21
N LEU A 109 -6.57 -4.42 3.58
CA LEU A 109 -7.58 -4.23 2.56
C LEU A 109 -8.98 -4.53 3.09
N PHE A 110 -9.91 -3.60 2.84
CA PHE A 110 -11.31 -3.69 3.25
C PHE A 110 -12.26 -3.46 2.07
N GLU A 111 -13.45 -4.06 2.12
CA GLU A 111 -14.60 -3.60 1.33
C GLU A 111 -15.08 -2.23 1.88
N ASP A 112 -15.38 -1.29 0.99
CA ASP A 112 -16.04 -0.03 1.37
C ASP A 112 -17.55 -0.10 1.08
N ASN A 113 -18.33 -0.39 2.12
CA ASN A 113 -19.80 -0.38 2.06
C ASN A 113 -20.42 0.88 2.69
N GLY A 114 -19.62 1.95 2.85
CA GLY A 114 -20.04 3.22 3.45
C GLY A 114 -19.80 3.33 4.96
N ALA A 115 -19.19 2.32 5.59
CA ALA A 115 -18.65 2.40 6.94
C ALA A 115 -17.47 1.42 7.12
N MET A 116 -16.30 1.91 7.56
CA MET A 116 -15.22 1.03 7.99
C MET A 116 -15.64 0.28 9.26
N ALA A 117 -15.66 -1.04 9.18
CA ALA A 117 -15.99 -1.89 10.31
C ALA A 117 -15.19 -3.20 10.22
N PRO A 118 -14.87 -3.86 11.34
CA PRO A 118 -14.11 -5.13 11.35
C PRO A 118 -14.72 -6.27 10.52
N GLY A 119 -15.97 -6.13 10.08
CA GLY A 119 -16.63 -7.11 9.21
C GLY A 119 -16.34 -6.95 7.72
N THR A 120 -15.57 -5.94 7.31
CA THR A 120 -15.27 -5.66 5.89
C THR A 120 -13.85 -6.06 5.48
N PHE A 121 -13.07 -6.63 6.40
CA PHE A 121 -11.71 -7.11 6.15
C PHE A 121 -11.66 -8.16 5.03
N ILE A 122 -10.71 -8.01 4.12
CA ILE A 122 -10.46 -8.92 3.00
C ILE A 122 -9.12 -9.64 3.16
N ASP A 123 -8.03 -8.87 3.24
CA ASP A 123 -6.68 -9.39 3.29
C ASP A 123 -5.70 -8.34 3.86
N ALA A 124 -4.52 -8.77 4.27
CA ALA A 124 -3.45 -7.89 4.75
C ALA A 124 -2.08 -8.50 4.45
N ASN A 125 -1.05 -7.64 4.37
CA ASN A 125 0.34 -8.10 4.32
C ASN A 125 1.26 -7.06 4.96
N ASP A 126 2.21 -7.51 5.79
CA ASP A 126 3.33 -6.73 6.32
C ASP A 126 4.55 -6.89 5.41
N ASP A 127 5.01 -8.12 5.21
CA ASP A 127 6.27 -8.43 4.52
C ASP A 127 6.06 -9.18 3.20
N ASP A 128 6.92 -8.93 2.22
CA ASP A 128 7.08 -9.81 1.06
C ASP A 128 8.54 -10.12 0.73
N PHE A 129 8.99 -11.31 1.16
CA PHE A 129 10.30 -11.88 0.80
C PHE A 129 10.30 -12.61 -0.55
N SER A 130 9.22 -12.52 -1.34
CA SER A 130 9.02 -13.31 -2.56
C SER A 130 9.31 -12.54 -3.86
N SER A 131 10.53 -12.03 -4.01
CA SER A 131 11.06 -11.52 -5.29
C SER A 131 10.30 -10.35 -5.95
N THR A 132 9.60 -9.53 -5.17
CA THR A 132 8.97 -8.27 -5.60
C THR A 132 9.95 -7.11 -5.83
N TYR A 133 11.26 -7.35 -5.73
CA TYR A 133 12.38 -6.47 -6.14
C TYR A 133 12.29 -5.86 -7.56
N GLY A 134 11.25 -6.16 -8.35
CA GLY A 134 10.99 -5.56 -9.65
C GLY A 134 10.48 -4.11 -9.58
N ASP A 135 10.00 -3.64 -8.43
CA ASP A 135 9.47 -2.29 -8.22
C ASP A 135 10.50 -1.29 -7.64
N GLY A 136 11.65 -1.81 -7.20
CA GLY A 136 12.72 -1.02 -6.57
C GLY A 136 12.92 -1.33 -5.09
N SER A 137 12.12 -2.23 -4.49
CA SER A 137 12.37 -2.76 -3.15
C SER A 137 13.80 -3.29 -3.06
N ILE A 138 14.43 -3.12 -1.90
CA ILE A 138 15.78 -3.63 -1.62
C ILE A 138 15.79 -4.64 -0.49
N TYR A 139 14.67 -4.78 0.23
CA TYR A 139 14.48 -5.76 1.29
C TYR A 139 13.03 -6.24 1.34
N GLY A 140 12.76 -7.32 2.09
CA GLY A 140 11.44 -7.96 2.14
C GLY A 140 10.42 -7.34 3.08
N TYR A 141 10.70 -6.18 3.68
CA TYR A 141 9.77 -5.48 4.60
C TYR A 141 8.76 -4.60 3.87
N ASP A 142 8.89 -4.44 2.56
CA ASP A 142 7.84 -3.79 1.77
C ASP A 142 6.66 -4.75 1.57
N SER A 143 5.44 -4.26 1.82
CA SER A 143 4.22 -5.04 1.71
C SER A 143 3.77 -5.23 0.25
N TYR A 144 3.23 -6.43 -0.03
CA TYR A 144 2.64 -6.75 -1.33
C TYR A 144 1.33 -7.53 -1.21
N LEU A 145 0.31 -7.18 -1.99
CA LEU A 145 -0.92 -7.95 -2.17
C LEU A 145 -1.20 -8.23 -3.64
N SER A 146 -1.68 -9.44 -3.93
CA SER A 146 -2.15 -9.86 -5.26
C SER A 146 -3.42 -10.69 -5.12
N ILE A 147 -4.57 -10.05 -5.36
CA ILE A 147 -5.87 -10.62 -5.00
C ILE A 147 -6.90 -10.37 -6.11
N PHE A 148 -7.78 -11.35 -6.33
CA PHE A 148 -8.91 -11.19 -7.25
C PHE A 148 -10.06 -10.43 -6.57
N LEU A 149 -10.42 -9.27 -7.12
CA LEU A 149 -11.52 -8.43 -6.63
C LEU A 149 -12.67 -8.36 -7.63
N ALA A 150 -13.88 -8.22 -7.11
CA ALA A 150 -15.07 -7.92 -7.92
C ALA A 150 -15.19 -6.40 -8.15
N PRO A 151 -16.04 -5.93 -9.09
CA PRO A 151 -16.32 -4.50 -9.18
C PRO A 151 -16.97 -4.00 -7.88
N GLY A 152 -16.46 -2.90 -7.35
CA GLY A 152 -16.89 -2.38 -6.06
C GLY A 152 -15.95 -1.31 -5.53
N ASP A 153 -16.33 -0.71 -4.41
CA ASP A 153 -15.54 0.26 -3.68
C ASP A 153 -14.77 -0.45 -2.56
N TYR A 154 -13.53 -0.04 -2.38
CA TYR A 154 -12.57 -0.64 -1.47
C TYR A 154 -11.75 0.45 -0.79
N LEU A 155 -11.16 0.07 0.34
CA LEU A 155 -10.26 0.91 1.10
C LEU A 155 -9.01 0.13 1.47
N LEU A 156 -7.87 0.74 1.21
CA LEU A 156 -6.56 0.27 1.68
C LEU A 156 -6.10 1.17 2.82
N ALA A 157 -5.88 0.58 3.99
CA ALA A 157 -5.21 1.22 5.11
C ALA A 157 -3.72 0.86 5.07
N ILE A 158 -2.85 1.84 5.30
CA ILE A 158 -1.40 1.65 5.38
C ILE A 158 -0.88 2.37 6.61
N GLY A 159 -0.05 1.67 7.39
CA GLY A 159 0.66 2.23 8.55
C GLY A 159 2.01 1.55 8.71
N SER A 160 2.75 1.92 9.75
CA SER A 160 4.00 1.23 10.12
C SER A 160 3.72 -0.12 10.78
N PHE A 161 4.73 -1.00 10.79
CA PHE A 161 4.73 -2.33 11.40
C PHE A 161 4.20 -2.36 12.84
N LEU A 162 3.75 -3.55 13.24
CA LEU A 162 2.89 -3.81 14.42
C LEU A 162 1.50 -3.15 14.35
N LEU A 163 1.01 -2.86 13.15
CA LEU A 163 -0.36 -2.41 12.94
C LEU A 163 -1.37 -3.54 13.16
N SER A 164 -2.37 -3.33 14.01
CA SER A 164 -3.54 -4.21 14.12
C SER A 164 -4.70 -3.79 13.20
N GLU A 165 -5.64 -4.70 12.95
CA GLU A 165 -6.86 -4.39 12.17
C GLU A 165 -7.69 -3.25 12.81
N GLU A 166 -7.79 -3.22 14.15
CA GLU A 166 -8.55 -2.17 14.86
C GLU A 166 -7.89 -0.79 14.67
N GLU A 167 -6.57 -0.74 14.71
CA GLU A 167 -5.77 0.46 14.46
C GLU A 167 -5.87 0.90 13.00
N ALA A 168 -5.85 -0.05 12.08
CA ALA A 168 -6.09 0.19 10.66
C ALA A 168 -7.48 0.83 10.43
N ILE A 169 -8.48 0.45 11.20
CA ILE A 169 -9.86 0.99 11.15
C ILE A 169 -10.01 2.33 11.89
N THR A 170 -9.20 2.59 12.91
CA THR A 170 -9.27 3.83 13.71
C THR A 170 -8.27 4.90 13.28
N ALA A 171 -7.45 4.57 12.29
CA ALA A 171 -6.42 5.40 11.67
C ALA A 171 -5.26 5.80 12.59
N TYR A 172 -4.98 5.00 13.61
CA TYR A 172 -4.00 5.27 14.64
C TYR A 172 -3.27 3.99 14.99
N ASN A 173 -1.96 3.95 14.77
CA ASN A 173 -1.10 2.88 15.25
C ASN A 173 -0.48 3.35 16.58
N ASP A 174 -0.75 2.64 17.67
CA ASP A 174 -0.29 2.98 19.02
C ASP A 174 1.11 2.47 19.35
N GLU A 175 1.70 1.72 18.41
CA GLU A 175 3.01 1.13 18.55
C GLU A 175 4.14 2.13 18.34
N SER A 176 5.30 1.80 18.90
CA SER A 176 6.51 2.61 18.79
C SER A 176 7.32 2.33 17.53
N PHE A 177 6.83 1.51 16.60
CA PHE A 177 7.41 1.42 15.26
C PHE A 177 6.85 2.59 14.45
N TYR A 178 7.64 3.65 14.40
CA TYR A 178 7.34 4.93 13.77
C TYR A 178 8.21 5.12 12.52
N PRO A 179 7.94 6.16 11.71
CA PRO A 179 8.87 6.62 10.73
C PRO A 179 10.29 6.74 11.27
N THR A 180 11.22 6.14 10.55
CA THR A 180 12.61 6.04 10.97
C THR A 180 13.55 6.41 9.84
N SER A 181 14.77 6.73 10.21
CA SER A 181 15.88 7.04 9.31
C SER A 181 17.12 6.31 9.83
N SER A 182 18.11 6.20 8.95
CA SER A 182 19.44 5.71 9.26
C SER A 182 20.46 6.63 8.61
N ASP A 183 21.63 6.76 9.23
CA ASP A 183 22.78 7.46 8.67
C ASP A 183 23.79 6.50 8.03
N GLY A 184 23.45 5.21 7.96
CA GLY A 184 24.30 4.15 7.39
C GLY A 184 25.57 3.91 8.18
N LEU A 185 25.56 4.12 9.50
CA LEU A 185 26.73 3.95 10.38
C LEU A 185 26.40 3.16 11.65
N ASP A 186 25.39 2.29 11.59
CA ASP A 186 24.70 1.57 12.67
C ASP A 186 23.65 2.41 13.44
N GLY A 187 22.38 2.18 13.10
CA GLY A 187 21.27 2.44 13.99
C GLY A 187 20.12 3.25 13.39
N PHE A 188 18.93 2.90 13.85
CA PHE A 188 17.71 3.61 13.50
C PHE A 188 17.45 4.75 14.48
N PHE A 189 17.28 5.94 13.93
CA PHE A 189 16.81 7.08 14.69
C PHE A 189 15.51 7.59 14.10
N PRO A 190 14.64 8.12 14.96
CA PRO A 190 13.29 8.32 14.52
C PRO A 190 13.10 9.71 13.89
N VAL A 191 12.17 9.80 12.94
CA VAL A 191 11.90 11.03 12.17
C VAL A 191 10.41 11.38 12.17
N PRO A 192 10.03 12.61 11.82
CA PRO A 192 8.63 13.03 11.85
C PRO A 192 7.73 12.38 10.79
N GLU A 193 8.31 11.94 9.68
CA GLU A 193 7.57 11.42 8.53
C GLU A 193 8.32 10.27 7.86
N GLY A 194 7.55 9.31 7.37
CA GLY A 194 8.02 8.10 6.71
C GLY A 194 7.35 8.03 5.34
N PRO A 195 8.01 8.52 4.28
CA PRO A 195 7.47 8.49 2.94
C PRO A 195 7.31 7.05 2.44
N TYR A 196 6.25 6.84 1.67
CA TYR A 196 6.01 5.58 0.98
C TYR A 196 5.43 5.85 -0.41
N ARG A 197 5.60 4.88 -1.29
CA ARG A 197 4.97 4.83 -2.61
C ARG A 197 4.07 3.60 -2.67
N ILE A 198 2.97 3.70 -3.40
CA ILE A 198 2.13 2.54 -3.74
C ILE A 198 1.98 2.46 -5.25
N THR A 199 2.29 1.29 -5.80
CA THR A 199 2.04 0.94 -7.19
C THR A 199 0.82 0.02 -7.26
N TRP A 200 -0.19 0.46 -8.00
CA TRP A 200 -1.42 -0.27 -8.22
C TRP A 200 -1.46 -0.83 -9.63
N SER A 201 -1.84 -2.10 -9.76
CA SER A 201 -2.19 -2.67 -11.07
C SER A 201 -3.60 -3.28 -11.06
N GLY A 202 -4.19 -3.40 -12.24
CA GLY A 202 -5.57 -3.85 -12.45
C GLY A 202 -6.52 -2.73 -12.87
N GLU A 203 -7.71 -3.10 -13.35
CA GLU A 203 -8.71 -2.16 -13.85
C GLU A 203 -9.45 -1.47 -12.68
N LEU A 204 -8.81 -0.45 -12.11
CA LEU A 204 -9.30 0.30 -10.95
C LEU A 204 -9.09 1.83 -11.13
N SER A 205 -9.69 2.60 -10.22
CA SER A 205 -9.42 4.04 -10.07
C SER A 205 -9.26 4.35 -8.58
N VAL A 206 -8.16 5.01 -8.21
CA VAL A 206 -8.04 5.64 -6.88
C VAL A 206 -8.99 6.84 -6.84
N THR A 207 -9.90 6.86 -5.87
CA THR A 207 -11.00 7.83 -5.79
C THR A 207 -10.85 8.81 -4.64
N GLY A 208 -10.02 8.51 -3.65
CA GLY A 208 -9.81 9.39 -2.51
C GLY A 208 -8.61 9.04 -1.65
N PHE A 209 -8.21 10.01 -0.84
CA PHE A 209 -7.16 9.90 0.16
C PHE A 209 -7.64 10.57 1.44
N ILE A 210 -7.57 9.85 2.55
CA ILE A 210 -7.82 10.36 3.89
C ILE A 210 -6.52 10.17 4.67
N PRO A 211 -5.71 11.23 4.85
CA PRO A 211 -4.51 11.12 5.65
C PRO A 211 -4.90 10.83 7.11
N GLY A 212 -4.13 9.99 7.81
CA GLY A 212 -4.47 9.60 9.18
C GLY A 212 -4.55 10.76 10.16
N SER A 213 -3.85 11.86 9.89
CA SER A 213 -3.99 13.13 10.63
C SER A 213 -5.42 13.72 10.63
N ASN A 214 -6.22 13.39 9.61
CA ASN A 214 -7.59 13.86 9.41
C ASN A 214 -8.65 12.75 9.52
N ALA A 215 -8.24 11.51 9.79
CA ALA A 215 -9.19 10.44 9.99
C ALA A 215 -10.04 10.69 11.25
N PRO A 216 -11.33 10.31 11.25
CA PRO A 216 -12.21 10.52 12.38
C PRO A 216 -11.75 9.68 13.58
N ARG A 217 -10.92 10.30 14.45
CA ARG A 217 -10.54 9.71 15.74
C ARG A 217 -11.81 9.36 16.49
N ILE A 218 -12.04 8.07 16.73
CA ILE A 218 -13.11 7.63 17.64
C ILE A 218 -12.79 8.29 18.98
N PRO A 219 -13.68 9.14 19.53
CA PRO A 219 -13.41 9.75 20.82
C PRO A 219 -13.25 8.64 21.84
N GLU A 220 -12.10 8.57 22.51
CA GLU A 220 -11.99 7.73 23.70
C GLU A 220 -13.17 8.02 24.61
N PRO A 221 -13.81 7.00 25.22
CA PRO A 221 -14.89 7.24 26.14
C PRO A 221 -14.35 8.13 27.25
N SER A 222 -14.72 9.41 27.21
CA SER A 222 -14.27 10.40 28.18
C SER A 222 -14.35 9.79 29.59
N ALA A 223 -13.30 9.89 30.39
CA ALA A 223 -13.31 9.34 31.75
C ALA A 223 -14.52 9.81 32.59
N LEU A 224 -15.15 10.91 32.20
CA LEU A 224 -16.45 11.40 32.67
C LEU A 224 -17.62 10.41 32.47
N ALA A 225 -17.66 9.69 31.35
CA ALA A 225 -18.66 8.64 31.08
C ALA A 225 -18.48 7.43 32.00
N LEU A 226 -17.23 7.03 32.30
CA LEU A 226 -16.94 5.97 33.28
C LEU A 226 -17.25 6.40 34.73
N ALA A 227 -16.97 7.67 35.09
CA ALA A 227 -17.27 8.21 36.41
C ALA A 227 -18.79 8.29 36.67
N ALA A 228 -19.60 8.57 35.64
CA ALA A 228 -21.06 8.61 35.75
C ALA A 228 -21.68 7.23 36.02
N ILE A 229 -21.12 6.16 35.45
CA ILE A 229 -21.56 4.78 35.72
C ILE A 229 -21.14 4.35 37.13
N GLY A 230 -19.96 4.75 37.61
CA GLY A 230 -19.48 4.44 38.96
C GLY A 230 -20.35 5.02 40.09
N MET A 231 -20.91 6.22 39.90
CA MET A 231 -21.70 6.91 40.93
C MET A 231 -23.15 6.42 41.12
N LEU A 232 -23.68 5.57 40.23
CA LEU A 232 -24.99 4.92 40.44
C LEU A 232 -24.97 3.76 41.44
N SER A 233 -23.79 3.32 41.91
CA SER A 233 -23.66 2.16 42.81
C SER A 233 -23.75 2.49 44.31
N ALA A 234 -23.76 3.77 44.70
CA ALA A 234 -23.77 4.19 46.10
C ALA A 234 -25.19 4.45 46.63
N VAL A 235 -26.03 3.40 46.74
CA VAL A 235 -27.27 3.47 47.53
C VAL A 235 -26.96 3.06 48.98
N PRO A 236 -27.06 3.96 49.98
CA PRO A 236 -26.86 3.59 51.36
C PRO A 236 -28.02 2.71 51.86
N ARG A 237 -27.73 1.44 52.20
CA ARG A 237 -28.66 0.56 52.91
C ARG A 237 -28.93 1.11 54.31
N ARG A 238 -30.15 1.60 54.55
CA ARG A 238 -30.62 2.00 55.88
C ARG A 238 -30.84 0.75 56.74
N ARG A 239 -30.06 0.58 57.81
CA ARG A 239 -30.31 -0.44 58.85
C ARG A 239 -31.58 -0.06 59.61
N ILE A 240 -32.57 -0.97 59.62
CA ILE A 240 -33.70 -0.92 60.55
C ILE A 240 -33.28 -1.76 61.75
N ALA A 241 -33.21 -1.12 62.92
CA ALA A 241 -33.02 -1.79 64.20
C ALA A 241 -34.39 -2.16 64.79
N THR A 242 -34.48 -3.37 65.32
CA THR A 242 -35.51 -3.81 66.29
C THR A 242 -34.80 -4.21 67.57
#